data_AF-M6ZTC3-F1
#
_entry.id   AF-M6ZTC3-F1
#
_cell.length_a   1.000
_cell.length_b   1.000
_cell.length_c   1.000
_cell.angle_alpha   90.00
_cell.angle_beta   90.00
_cell.angle_gamma   90.00
#
_symmetry.space_group_name_H-M   'P 1'
#
loop_
_entity.id
_entity.type
_entity.pdbx_description
1 polymer ?
#
loop_
_entity_poly.entity_id
_entity_poly.type
_entity_poly.pdbx_seq_one_letter_code
_entity_poly.pdbx_strand_id
1 'polypeptide(L)'
;MNHQLIFRDDKSDKFWNIETSGNSFTVTYGKTGTAGTSQTKTFETEETCIKEARKLLSEKLKKGYIEGNDRTEKLTSNNDKKHKSNQQEADKIVISKSEEKTKSAPQKVIEESENEIKQSSQTSANKKENLKQNSQTQEQNSNPLPSENSTELNKISLYYQGDGSDKVYHVNIDPEGDGYVVHFAFGRRGSSLQTGTKTSKPVSYEAAQKIMRQLVNSKMAKGYTEIESGTPYLHSTKEERVSGVHCQLLNPIDEEELSTYVEDDQYGAQEKLDGNRMMIRKIGDNVEGINRKGLIITISQILHDHSLSFSEDFILDGEVIGDVFFLSTFFQKTVKTFNTFPIKNVMRY
;
A
#
# COMPACT_ATOMS: atom_id res chain seq x y z
N MET A 1 11.99 21.72 -2.23
CA MET A 1 11.46 20.95 -3.39
C MET A 1 9.96 21.18 -3.44
N ASN A 2 9.42 21.47 -4.63
CA ASN A 2 7.98 21.62 -4.85
C ASN A 2 7.65 21.00 -6.23
N HIS A 3 6.66 20.10 -6.32
CA HIS A 3 6.20 19.53 -7.59
C HIS A 3 4.68 19.36 -7.59
N GLN A 4 4.00 20.07 -8.48
CA GLN A 4 2.59 19.85 -8.79
C GLN A 4 2.45 18.87 -9.96
N LEU A 5 1.65 17.83 -9.77
CA LEU A 5 1.35 16.80 -10.76
C LEU A 5 -0.15 16.74 -11.07
N ILE A 6 -0.47 16.39 -12.31
CA ILE A 6 -1.84 16.19 -12.81
C ILE A 6 -1.95 14.77 -13.36
N PHE A 7 -3.11 14.14 -13.16
CA PHE A 7 -3.46 12.85 -13.74
C PHE A 7 -4.86 12.92 -14.36
N ARG A 8 -4.96 12.57 -15.64
CA ARG A 8 -6.20 12.63 -16.42
C ARG A 8 -6.45 11.33 -17.18
N ASP A 9 -7.67 10.81 -17.03
CA ASP A 9 -8.25 9.70 -17.81
C ASP A 9 -9.73 10.02 -18.10
N ASP A 10 -10.41 9.23 -18.93
CA ASP A 10 -11.82 9.45 -19.34
C ASP A 10 -12.82 9.62 -18.18
N LYS A 11 -12.43 9.23 -16.96
CA LYS A 11 -13.27 9.19 -15.75
C LYS A 11 -12.67 10.00 -14.60
N SER A 12 -11.52 10.66 -14.82
CA SER A 12 -10.69 11.23 -13.76
C SER A 12 -10.00 12.52 -14.19
N ASP A 13 -10.11 13.56 -13.36
CA ASP A 13 -9.19 14.70 -13.37
C ASP A 13 -8.71 14.94 -11.93
N LYS A 14 -7.44 14.65 -11.66
CA LYS A 14 -6.85 14.58 -10.32
C LYS A 14 -5.57 15.40 -10.27
N PHE A 15 -5.32 16.05 -9.14
CA PHE A 15 -4.03 16.67 -8.84
C PHE A 15 -3.35 16.02 -7.63
N TRP A 16 -2.03 16.12 -7.59
CA TRP A 16 -1.20 15.74 -6.46
C TRP A 16 0.01 16.68 -6.38
N ASN A 17 0.28 17.22 -5.21
CA ASN A 17 1.35 18.17 -4.94
C ASN A 17 2.24 17.65 -3.80
N ILE A 18 3.53 17.95 -3.82
CA ILE A 18 4.45 17.73 -2.70
C ILE A 18 5.39 18.93 -2.51
N GLU A 19 5.37 19.49 -1.30
CA GLU A 19 6.19 20.63 -0.87
C GLU A 19 7.07 20.21 0.31
N THR A 20 8.39 20.45 0.23
CA THR A 20 9.34 20.19 1.33
C THR A 20 9.73 21.49 2.03
N SER A 21 9.63 21.50 3.36
CA SER A 21 10.08 22.60 4.22
C SER A 21 10.99 22.04 5.32
N GLY A 22 12.31 22.23 5.16
CA GLY A 22 13.33 21.66 6.02
C GLY A 22 13.21 20.14 6.15
N ASN A 23 13.19 19.64 7.39
CA ASN A 23 13.02 18.22 7.71
C ASN A 23 11.57 17.70 7.54
N SER A 24 10.65 18.46 6.93
CA SER A 24 9.26 18.05 6.73
C SER A 24 8.81 18.16 5.27
N PHE A 25 7.81 17.37 4.88
CA PHE A 25 7.07 17.61 3.65
C PHE A 25 5.56 17.57 3.87
N THR A 26 4.83 18.32 3.05
CA THR A 26 3.37 18.28 2.95
C THR A 26 2.98 17.79 1.57
N VAL A 27 2.11 16.78 1.53
CA VAL A 27 1.54 16.20 0.32
C VAL A 27 0.06 16.58 0.25
N THR A 28 -0.36 17.27 -0.82
CA THR A 28 -1.75 17.72 -1.01
C THR A 28 -2.35 17.12 -2.27
N TYR A 29 -3.54 16.54 -2.20
CA TYR A 29 -4.12 15.82 -3.35
C TYR A 29 -5.65 15.92 -3.42
N GLY A 30 -6.21 15.83 -4.62
CA GLY A 30 -7.67 15.92 -4.80
C GLY A 30 -8.14 15.77 -6.24
N LYS A 31 -9.41 16.07 -6.47
CA LYS A 31 -9.94 16.31 -7.83
C LYS A 31 -9.46 17.69 -8.28
N THR A 32 -9.04 17.83 -9.54
CA THR A 32 -8.64 19.12 -10.11
C THR A 32 -9.74 20.17 -9.93
N GLY A 33 -9.39 21.37 -9.49
CA GLY A 33 -10.34 22.43 -9.13
C GLY A 33 -10.95 22.34 -7.72
N THR A 34 -10.45 21.46 -6.84
CA THR A 34 -10.81 21.41 -5.42
C THR A 34 -9.61 21.73 -4.53
N ALA A 35 -9.84 22.14 -3.28
CA ALA A 35 -8.76 22.35 -2.30
C ALA A 35 -7.99 21.06 -1.95
N GLY A 36 -8.60 19.88 -2.18
CA GLY A 36 -8.00 18.58 -1.92
C GLY A 36 -7.92 18.22 -0.44
N THR A 37 -6.90 17.44 -0.08
CA THR A 37 -6.60 16.98 1.28
C THR A 37 -5.09 16.95 1.44
N SER A 38 -4.58 17.53 2.53
CA SER A 38 -3.16 17.62 2.85
C SER A 38 -2.75 16.62 3.93
N GLN A 39 -1.52 16.11 3.83
CA GLN A 39 -0.88 15.27 4.83
C GLN A 39 0.58 15.71 5.01
N THR A 40 0.97 16.10 6.21
CA THR A 40 2.34 16.51 6.55
C THR A 40 3.08 15.38 7.25
N LYS A 41 4.35 15.18 6.93
CA LYS A 41 5.24 14.21 7.57
C LYS A 41 6.60 14.85 7.84
N THR A 42 7.05 14.73 9.08
CA THR A 42 8.37 15.21 9.55
C THR A 42 9.35 14.05 9.68
N PHE A 43 10.63 14.35 9.50
CA PHE A 43 11.75 13.44 9.50
C PHE A 43 12.86 13.96 10.42
N GLU A 44 13.86 13.14 10.69
CA GLU A 44 15.01 13.51 11.52
C GLU A 44 15.95 14.50 10.81
N THR A 45 16.09 14.38 9.48
CA THR A 45 16.94 15.27 8.67
C THR A 45 16.24 15.77 7.41
N GLU A 46 16.70 16.90 6.86
CA GLU A 46 16.26 17.40 5.55
C GLU A 46 16.62 16.42 4.41
N GLU A 47 17.79 15.77 4.48
CA GLU A 47 18.21 14.79 3.48
C GLU A 47 17.26 13.57 3.40
N THR A 48 16.83 13.04 4.54
CA THR A 48 15.88 11.92 4.59
C THR A 48 14.47 12.34 4.14
N CYS A 49 14.04 13.56 4.50
CA CYS A 49 12.83 14.18 3.98
C CYS A 49 12.84 14.26 2.45
N ILE A 50 13.89 14.85 1.86
CA ILE A 50 14.04 15.03 0.40
C ILE A 50 14.15 13.68 -0.31
N LYS A 51 14.83 12.69 0.27
CA LYS A 51 14.95 11.32 -0.30
C LYS A 51 13.58 10.63 -0.42
N GLU A 52 12.77 10.66 0.62
CA GLU A 52 11.40 10.09 0.56
C GLU A 52 10.45 10.96 -0.30
N ALA A 53 10.62 12.28 -0.35
CA ALA A 53 9.84 13.14 -1.24
C ALA A 53 10.08 12.83 -2.73
N ARG A 54 11.35 12.67 -3.13
CA ARG A 54 11.76 12.25 -4.49
C ARG A 54 11.23 10.86 -4.86
N LYS A 55 11.26 9.92 -3.91
CA LYS A 55 10.66 8.59 -4.06
C LYS A 55 9.16 8.68 -4.33
N LEU A 56 8.39 9.43 -3.53
CA LEU A 56 6.96 9.65 -3.75
C LEU A 56 6.65 10.29 -5.11
N LEU A 57 7.45 11.28 -5.55
CA LEU A 57 7.36 11.87 -6.90
C LEU A 57 7.55 10.79 -7.98
N SER A 58 8.64 10.02 -7.94
CA SER A 58 8.90 8.97 -8.93
C SER A 58 7.81 7.88 -8.96
N GLU A 59 7.24 7.55 -7.80
CA GLU A 59 6.09 6.66 -7.68
C GLU A 59 4.81 7.20 -8.33
N LYS A 60 4.66 8.52 -8.44
CA LYS A 60 3.51 9.16 -9.09
C LYS A 60 3.69 9.22 -10.60
N LEU A 61 4.87 9.61 -11.06
CA LEU A 61 5.23 9.61 -12.48
C LEU A 61 5.07 8.19 -13.09
N LYS A 62 5.55 7.15 -12.39
CA LYS A 62 5.31 5.73 -12.76
C LYS A 62 3.83 5.31 -12.81
N LYS A 63 2.93 6.07 -12.20
CA LYS A 63 1.47 5.82 -12.19
C LYS A 63 0.73 6.72 -13.19
N GLY A 64 1.44 7.26 -14.19
CA GLY A 64 0.86 8.07 -15.27
C GLY A 64 0.51 9.52 -14.87
N TYR A 65 0.98 10.00 -13.71
CA TYR A 65 0.92 11.43 -13.41
C TYR A 65 1.96 12.17 -14.26
N ILE A 66 1.58 13.32 -14.80
CA ILE A 66 2.47 14.24 -15.51
C ILE A 66 2.72 15.48 -14.65
N GLU A 67 3.84 16.17 -14.85
CA GLU A 67 4.07 17.45 -14.17
C GLU A 67 3.11 18.52 -14.72
N GLY A 68 2.48 19.26 -13.81
CA GLY A 68 1.65 20.40 -14.17
C GLY A 68 2.55 21.60 -14.41
N ASN A 69 2.71 22.01 -15.68
CA ASN A 69 3.56 23.16 -16.04
C ASN A 69 3.23 24.38 -15.17
N ASP A 70 4.26 24.88 -14.50
CA ASP A 70 4.12 25.92 -13.50
C ASP A 70 3.60 27.24 -14.10
N ARG A 71 2.68 27.88 -13.38
CA ARG A 71 2.15 29.22 -13.66
C ARG A 71 2.29 30.14 -12.44
N THR A 72 3.40 30.02 -11.73
CA THR A 72 3.88 30.99 -10.73
C THR A 72 4.33 32.32 -11.38
N GLU A 73 3.38 33.06 -11.98
CA GLU A 73 3.57 34.51 -12.15
C GLU A 73 2.26 35.31 -12.10
N LYS A 74 2.37 36.51 -11.50
CA LYS A 74 1.39 37.62 -11.47
C LYS A 74 0.14 37.46 -10.59
N LEU A 75 0.37 37.70 -9.29
CA LEU A 75 -0.57 38.47 -8.47
C LEU A 75 0.13 39.52 -7.58
N THR A 76 0.84 40.47 -8.21
CA THR A 76 1.07 41.85 -7.72
C THR A 76 1.71 42.65 -8.85
N SER A 77 1.26 43.89 -9.06
CA SER A 77 1.88 44.85 -9.98
C SER A 77 2.28 46.14 -9.27
N ASN A 78 3.26 46.84 -9.85
CA ASN A 78 3.71 48.19 -9.53
C ASN A 78 4.46 48.40 -8.18
N ASN A 79 5.79 48.51 -8.26
CA ASN A 79 6.39 49.85 -8.21
C ASN A 79 7.81 49.93 -8.82
N ASP A 80 7.86 50.57 -9.98
CA ASP A 80 8.85 51.53 -10.53
C ASP A 80 10.38 51.46 -10.25
N LYS A 81 11.13 51.90 -11.28
CA LYS A 81 12.54 52.38 -11.30
C LYS A 81 13.74 51.41 -11.13
N LYS A 82 14.20 50.94 -12.31
CA LYS A 82 15.48 51.38 -12.95
C LYS A 82 16.81 51.17 -12.18
N HIS A 83 17.62 50.22 -12.66
CA HIS A 83 18.94 50.57 -13.24
C HIS A 83 19.39 49.61 -14.35
N LYS A 84 20.44 49.99 -15.08
CA LYS A 84 20.95 49.32 -16.29
C LYS A 84 22.48 49.42 -16.34
N SER A 85 23.18 48.31 -16.58
CA SER A 85 24.62 48.29 -16.88
C SER A 85 25.00 46.99 -17.60
N ASN A 86 25.77 47.10 -18.70
CA ASN A 86 26.41 45.96 -19.36
C ASN A 86 27.57 45.41 -18.51
N GLN A 87 27.98 44.18 -18.77
CA GLN A 87 29.29 43.95 -19.41
C GLN A 87 29.29 42.65 -20.24
N GLN A 88 30.30 42.51 -21.11
CA GLN A 88 30.41 41.48 -22.15
C GLN A 88 31.61 40.56 -21.86
N GLU A 89 32.15 39.90 -22.90
CA GLU A 89 33.34 39.02 -22.87
C GLU A 89 33.07 37.67 -22.17
N ALA A 90 32.71 36.57 -22.86
CA ALA A 90 33.13 36.04 -24.15
C ALA A 90 34.62 35.68 -24.21
N ASP A 91 34.90 34.37 -24.23
CA ASP A 91 36.00 33.85 -25.04
C ASP A 91 35.59 32.51 -25.68
N LYS A 92 36.19 32.19 -26.84
CA LYS A 92 35.69 31.15 -27.77
C LYS A 92 36.74 30.89 -28.85
N ILE A 93 37.44 29.74 -28.84
CA ILE A 93 38.05 29.09 -30.03
C ILE A 93 38.74 27.74 -29.65
N VAL A 94 39.06 26.76 -30.52
CA VAL A 94 38.32 26.10 -31.64
C VAL A 94 39.19 25.01 -32.33
N ILE A 95 38.62 23.83 -32.66
CA ILE A 95 39.04 22.89 -33.75
C ILE A 95 40.45 22.21 -33.54
N SER A 96 40.76 20.97 -33.98
CA SER A 96 40.41 20.20 -35.21
C SER A 96 40.21 18.69 -34.92
N LYS A 97 39.29 17.98 -35.61
CA LYS A 97 39.48 17.09 -36.81
C LYS A 97 40.27 15.79 -36.53
N SER A 98 40.16 14.68 -37.28
CA SER A 98 39.61 14.39 -38.64
C SER A 98 39.38 12.86 -38.80
N GLU A 99 38.52 12.30 -39.66
CA GLU A 99 37.33 12.82 -40.38
C GLU A 99 36.57 11.64 -41.08
N GLU A 100 35.22 11.65 -41.06
CA GLU A 100 34.34 11.09 -42.13
C GLU A 100 34.37 9.56 -42.47
N LYS A 101 33.46 8.95 -43.26
CA LYS A 101 32.21 9.30 -44.02
C LYS A 101 31.31 8.01 -43.99
N THR A 102 30.16 7.73 -44.67
CA THR A 102 29.21 8.21 -45.72
C THR A 102 27.97 7.25 -45.57
N LYS A 103 26.74 7.32 -46.14
CA LYS A 103 25.78 8.20 -46.86
C LYS A 103 24.47 7.34 -47.00
N SER A 104 23.25 7.76 -47.35
CA SER A 104 22.52 9.03 -47.51
C SER A 104 21.00 8.74 -47.61
N ALA A 105 20.12 9.73 -47.39
CA ALA A 105 18.66 9.61 -47.59
C ALA A 105 18.24 9.80 -49.08
N PRO A 106 16.93 9.84 -49.42
CA PRO A 106 16.15 11.10 -49.29
C PRO A 106 14.67 10.95 -48.85
N GLN A 107 13.99 12.10 -48.68
CA GLN A 107 12.55 12.22 -48.37
C GLN A 107 11.73 12.74 -49.58
N LYS A 108 10.44 12.41 -49.63
CA LYS A 108 9.34 13.19 -50.26
C LYS A 108 7.97 12.67 -49.72
N VAL A 109 6.80 13.31 -49.85
CA VAL A 109 6.33 14.73 -49.80
C VAL A 109 4.93 14.82 -50.47
N ILE A 110 3.95 15.37 -49.74
CA ILE A 110 2.75 16.13 -50.21
C ILE A 110 1.43 15.44 -50.67
N GLU A 111 0.34 16.08 -50.18
CA GLU A 111 -1.08 16.26 -50.61
C GLU A 111 -2.09 15.16 -51.02
N GLU A 112 -3.26 15.24 -50.35
CA GLU A 112 -4.65 15.35 -50.85
C GLU A 112 -5.15 14.62 -52.10
N SER A 113 -6.31 13.96 -51.96
CA SER A 113 -7.56 14.41 -52.62
C SER A 113 -8.79 13.62 -52.13
N GLU A 114 -9.98 14.20 -52.28
CA GLU A 114 -11.26 13.64 -51.86
C GLU A 114 -11.91 12.76 -52.95
N ASN A 115 -12.76 11.80 -52.56
CA ASN A 115 -14.07 11.66 -53.22
C ASN A 115 -15.11 10.93 -52.36
N GLU A 116 -16.25 11.61 -52.28
CA GLU A 116 -17.49 11.41 -51.53
C GLU A 116 -18.36 10.22 -52.05
N ILE A 117 -19.61 10.15 -51.59
CA ILE A 117 -20.80 9.45 -52.17
C ILE A 117 -21.00 7.96 -51.76
N LYS A 118 -22.14 7.52 -51.21
CA LYS A 118 -23.35 8.22 -50.68
C LYS A 118 -24.17 7.39 -49.67
N GLN A 119 -24.73 8.08 -48.67
CA GLN A 119 -26.09 7.97 -48.08
C GLN A 119 -26.84 6.62 -47.99
N SER A 120 -27.27 6.27 -46.76
CA SER A 120 -28.69 6.24 -46.29
C SER A 120 -28.78 5.47 -44.95
N SER A 121 -29.04 6.04 -43.77
CA SER A 121 -30.15 6.88 -43.26
C SER A 121 -31.34 6.09 -42.67
N GLN A 122 -31.32 5.97 -41.33
CA GLN A 122 -32.46 6.08 -40.38
C GLN A 122 -33.73 5.21 -40.55
N THR A 123 -33.97 4.32 -39.57
CA THR A 123 -35.16 4.24 -38.65
C THR A 123 -35.19 2.86 -37.97
N SER A 124 -35.94 2.55 -36.91
CA SER A 124 -36.36 3.21 -35.66
C SER A 124 -37.43 2.31 -35.01
N ALA A 125 -37.27 2.00 -33.72
CA ALA A 125 -38.30 1.48 -32.80
C ALA A 125 -38.87 0.02 -32.97
N ASN A 126 -39.56 -0.39 -31.89
CA ASN A 126 -40.51 -1.51 -31.75
C ASN A 126 -40.04 -2.97 -31.84
N LYS A 127 -39.77 -3.57 -30.66
CA LYS A 127 -40.48 -4.80 -30.23
C LYS A 127 -40.61 -4.87 -28.70
N LYS A 128 -41.85 -4.93 -28.18
CA LYS A 128 -42.14 -5.01 -26.73
C LYS A 128 -43.51 -5.62 -26.46
N GLU A 129 -43.55 -6.94 -26.26
CA GLU A 129 -44.66 -7.80 -25.78
C GLU A 129 -44.04 -9.22 -25.68
N ASN A 130 -44.30 -10.09 -24.70
CA ASN A 130 -45.39 -10.28 -23.73
C ASN A 130 -44.78 -10.58 -22.32
N LEU A 131 -45.50 -10.67 -21.18
CA LEU A 131 -46.93 -10.55 -20.82
C LEU A 131 -47.05 -9.88 -19.41
N LYS A 132 -48.27 -9.60 -18.92
CA LYS A 132 -48.55 -9.05 -17.56
C LYS A 132 -49.40 -10.02 -16.71
N GLN A 133 -49.58 -9.66 -15.42
CA GLN A 133 -50.42 -10.27 -14.34
C GLN A 133 -49.62 -11.18 -13.38
N ASN A 134 -49.83 -11.19 -12.05
CA ASN A 134 -50.74 -10.46 -11.13
C ASN A 134 -49.92 -9.99 -9.88
N SER A 135 -50.12 -8.84 -9.22
CA SER A 135 -51.29 -8.18 -8.57
C SER A 135 -51.37 -8.42 -7.04
N GLN A 136 -50.84 -7.45 -6.28
CA GLN A 136 -51.15 -7.00 -4.91
C GLN A 136 -51.57 -7.98 -3.79
N THR A 137 -50.81 -7.94 -2.68
CA THR A 137 -51.35 -7.84 -1.30
C THR A 137 -50.42 -6.93 -0.46
N GLN A 138 -50.96 -6.23 0.54
CA GLN A 138 -50.19 -5.56 1.60
C GLN A 138 -50.64 -6.09 2.97
N GLU A 139 -49.69 -6.19 3.92
CA GLU A 139 -49.75 -5.60 5.28
C GLU A 139 -48.89 -6.38 6.31
N GLN A 140 -48.20 -5.62 7.18
CA GLN A 140 -47.77 -5.90 8.57
C GLN A 140 -47.35 -7.36 8.95
N ASN A 141 -46.16 -7.62 9.50
CA ASN A 141 -45.66 -6.99 10.73
C ASN A 141 -44.16 -7.30 11.05
N SER A 142 -43.61 -6.59 12.05
CA SER A 142 -42.38 -6.86 12.83
C SER A 142 -41.01 -7.01 12.12
N ASN A 143 -40.01 -6.24 12.60
CA ASN A 143 -38.58 -6.42 12.30
C ASN A 143 -38.05 -7.77 12.84
N PRO A 144 -37.25 -8.52 12.05
CA PRO A 144 -36.16 -9.33 12.56
C PRO A 144 -34.92 -8.45 12.85
N LEU A 145 -34.12 -8.83 13.85
CA LEU A 145 -32.74 -8.31 13.99
C LEU A 145 -31.87 -8.80 12.81
N PRO A 146 -30.77 -8.10 12.47
CA PRO A 146 -29.83 -8.57 11.46
C PRO A 146 -29.20 -9.90 11.89
N SER A 147 -29.29 -10.93 11.04
CA SER A 147 -28.68 -12.23 11.28
C SER A 147 -27.16 -12.21 11.01
N GLU A 148 -26.44 -13.14 11.64
CA GLU A 148 -24.96 -13.12 11.72
C GLU A 148 -24.25 -13.18 10.37
N ASN A 149 -24.88 -13.73 9.32
CA ASN A 149 -24.41 -13.69 7.92
C ASN A 149 -24.17 -12.27 7.37
N SER A 150 -24.70 -11.23 8.01
CA SER A 150 -24.41 -9.84 7.64
C SER A 150 -22.96 -9.41 7.98
N THR A 151 -22.26 -10.14 8.85
CA THR A 151 -20.95 -9.74 9.39
C THR A 151 -19.79 -10.00 8.44
N GLU A 152 -19.82 -11.08 7.64
CA GLU A 152 -18.77 -11.39 6.66
C GLU A 152 -18.75 -10.37 5.51
N LEU A 153 -19.91 -10.03 4.94
CA LEU A 153 -20.03 -9.06 3.84
C LEU A 153 -19.54 -7.64 4.20
N ASN A 154 -19.29 -7.37 5.48
CA ASN A 154 -18.75 -6.11 5.98
C ASN A 154 -17.22 -6.10 6.12
N LYS A 155 -16.50 -7.18 5.76
CA LYS A 155 -15.03 -7.24 5.79
C LYS A 155 -14.49 -7.82 4.49
N ILE A 156 -13.59 -7.09 3.80
CA ILE A 156 -12.90 -7.57 2.60
C ILE A 156 -11.40 -7.40 2.78
N SER A 157 -10.66 -8.49 2.58
CA SER A 157 -9.20 -8.55 2.57
C SER A 157 -8.69 -8.64 1.13
N LEU A 158 -7.68 -7.84 0.79
CA LEU A 158 -7.07 -7.83 -0.54
C LEU A 158 -5.56 -8.01 -0.47
N TYR A 159 -5.03 -8.90 -1.30
CA TYR A 159 -3.62 -9.28 -1.33
C TYR A 159 -2.95 -8.80 -2.61
N TYR A 160 -1.66 -8.46 -2.53
CA TYR A 160 -0.82 -8.15 -3.68
C TYR A 160 0.54 -8.81 -3.48
N GLN A 161 0.95 -9.64 -4.43
CA GLN A 161 2.28 -10.25 -4.52
C GLN A 161 2.88 -9.96 -5.89
N GLY A 162 4.05 -9.33 -5.92
CA GLY A 162 4.76 -8.93 -7.15
C GLY A 162 5.89 -7.95 -6.84
N ASP A 163 6.91 -7.86 -7.70
CA ASP A 163 8.04 -6.93 -7.58
C ASP A 163 8.69 -6.89 -6.17
N GLY A 164 8.96 -8.06 -5.58
CA GLY A 164 9.52 -8.21 -4.22
C GLY A 164 8.60 -7.67 -3.10
N SER A 165 7.37 -7.31 -3.43
CA SER A 165 6.38 -6.78 -2.50
C SER A 165 5.31 -7.81 -2.19
N ASP A 166 5.17 -8.16 -0.92
CA ASP A 166 3.97 -8.77 -0.37
C ASP A 166 3.19 -7.70 0.41
N LYS A 167 1.93 -7.43 0.05
CA LYS A 167 1.12 -6.36 0.65
C LYS A 167 -0.31 -6.84 0.89
N VAL A 168 -0.90 -6.35 1.98
CA VAL A 168 -2.31 -6.57 2.33
C VAL A 168 -3.04 -5.23 2.44
N TYR A 169 -4.32 -5.23 2.08
CA TYR A 169 -5.24 -4.11 2.20
C TYR A 169 -6.62 -4.62 2.67
N HIS A 170 -6.99 -4.32 3.92
CA HIS A 170 -8.32 -4.62 4.44
C HIS A 170 -9.22 -3.38 4.35
N VAL A 171 -10.52 -3.61 4.14
CA VAL A 171 -11.60 -2.64 4.36
C VAL A 171 -12.66 -3.31 5.22
N ASN A 172 -13.15 -2.60 6.22
CA ASN A 172 -14.25 -3.05 7.07
C ASN A 172 -15.29 -1.95 7.30
N ILE A 173 -16.54 -2.38 7.49
CA ILE A 173 -17.69 -1.52 7.82
C ILE A 173 -18.12 -1.84 9.24
N ASP A 174 -17.89 -0.89 10.16
CA ASP A 174 -18.24 -1.03 11.57
C ASP A 174 -19.40 -0.06 11.92
N PRO A 175 -20.29 -0.40 12.86
CA PRO A 175 -21.34 0.52 13.32
C PRO A 175 -20.78 1.59 14.27
N GLU A 176 -21.18 2.85 14.08
CA GLU A 176 -20.80 3.97 14.95
C GLU A 176 -22.01 4.92 15.12
N GLY A 177 -22.58 4.95 16.33
CA GLY A 177 -23.81 5.68 16.61
C GLY A 177 -25.00 5.15 15.79
N ASP A 178 -25.81 6.06 15.25
CA ASP A 178 -26.96 5.75 14.39
C ASP A 178 -26.57 5.40 12.93
N GLY A 179 -25.30 5.09 12.67
CA GLY A 179 -24.77 4.87 11.32
C GLY A 179 -23.57 3.93 11.28
N TYR A 180 -22.87 3.96 10.15
CA TYR A 180 -21.76 3.07 9.84
C TYR A 180 -20.53 3.85 9.37
N VAL A 181 -19.35 3.35 9.69
CA VAL A 181 -18.07 3.96 9.37
C VAL A 181 -17.20 2.95 8.63
N VAL A 182 -16.53 3.43 7.57
CA VAL A 182 -15.69 2.59 6.71
C VAL A 182 -14.23 2.77 7.10
N HIS A 183 -13.65 1.76 7.75
CA HIS A 183 -12.23 1.72 8.08
C HIS A 183 -11.42 1.00 6.99
N PHE A 184 -10.13 1.27 6.95
CA PHE A 184 -9.18 0.54 6.12
C PHE A 184 -7.84 0.35 6.83
N ALA A 185 -7.15 -0.74 6.52
CA ALA A 185 -5.81 -1.05 7.05
C ALA A 185 -4.90 -1.54 5.92
N PHE A 186 -3.63 -1.12 5.90
CA PHE A 186 -2.71 -1.48 4.81
C PHE A 186 -1.23 -1.56 5.21
N GLY A 187 -0.48 -2.45 4.57
CA GLY A 187 0.94 -2.63 4.86
C GLY A 187 1.54 -3.83 4.13
N ARG A 188 2.75 -4.25 4.55
CA ARG A 188 3.35 -5.54 4.16
C ARG A 188 2.65 -6.65 4.95
N ARG A 189 2.36 -7.80 4.34
CA ARG A 189 1.73 -8.94 5.07
C ARG A 189 2.66 -9.38 6.22
N GLY A 190 2.10 -9.76 7.35
CA GLY A 190 2.87 -10.08 8.57
C GLY A 190 3.51 -8.87 9.29
N SER A 191 3.02 -7.64 9.07
CA SER A 191 3.55 -6.43 9.72
C SER A 191 2.44 -5.56 10.36
N SER A 192 2.81 -4.63 11.25
CA SER A 192 1.86 -3.63 11.76
C SER A 192 1.35 -2.72 10.64
N LEU A 193 0.08 -2.90 10.28
CA LEU A 193 -0.58 -2.14 9.22
C LEU A 193 -0.82 -0.68 9.62
N GLN A 194 -0.76 0.22 8.64
CA GLN A 194 -1.24 1.59 8.75
C GLN A 194 -2.77 1.59 8.62
N THR A 195 -3.45 2.08 9.65
CA THR A 195 -4.92 2.18 9.70
C THR A 195 -5.40 3.58 9.33
N GLY A 196 -6.67 3.69 8.93
CA GLY A 196 -7.34 4.96 8.71
C GLY A 196 -8.84 4.79 8.51
N THR A 197 -9.57 5.89 8.63
CA THR A 197 -11.02 5.94 8.43
C THR A 197 -11.34 6.69 7.15
N LYS A 198 -12.22 6.14 6.31
CA LYS A 198 -12.56 6.73 5.00
C LYS A 198 -13.72 7.73 5.07
N THR A 199 -14.59 7.58 6.05
CA THR A 199 -15.75 8.42 6.33
C THR A 199 -15.47 9.30 7.55
N SER A 200 -15.57 10.63 7.41
CA SER A 200 -15.28 11.59 8.52
C SER A 200 -16.44 11.76 9.52
N LYS A 201 -17.58 11.14 9.24
CA LYS A 201 -18.77 10.98 10.10
C LYS A 201 -19.45 9.65 9.72
N PRO A 202 -20.27 9.05 10.60
CA PRO A 202 -21.11 7.91 10.24
C PRO A 202 -22.02 8.21 9.04
N VAL A 203 -22.26 7.18 8.20
CA VAL A 203 -23.11 7.22 7.01
C VAL A 203 -24.13 6.07 7.03
N SER A 204 -25.10 6.07 6.11
CA SER A 204 -26.00 4.92 5.96
C SER A 204 -25.25 3.66 5.48
N TYR A 205 -25.77 2.49 5.83
CA TYR A 205 -25.17 1.20 5.47
C TYR A 205 -24.94 1.05 3.95
N GLU A 206 -25.92 1.46 3.13
CA GLU A 206 -25.79 1.46 1.66
C GLU A 206 -24.64 2.35 1.18
N ALA A 207 -24.46 3.53 1.78
CA ALA A 207 -23.36 4.43 1.46
C ALA A 207 -22.01 3.83 1.89
N ALA A 208 -21.93 3.19 3.06
CA ALA A 208 -20.75 2.47 3.51
C ALA A 208 -20.37 1.34 2.54
N GLN A 209 -21.32 0.48 2.16
CA GLN A 209 -21.11 -0.58 1.15
C GLN A 209 -20.71 -0.04 -0.23
N LYS A 210 -21.18 1.16 -0.60
CA LYS A 210 -20.79 1.82 -1.87
C LYS A 210 -19.36 2.34 -1.81
N ILE A 211 -18.92 2.89 -0.67
CA ILE A 211 -17.54 3.34 -0.42
C ILE A 211 -16.60 2.12 -0.37
N MET A 212 -16.98 1.05 0.31
CA MET A 212 -16.21 -0.20 0.39
C MET A 212 -15.94 -0.77 -1.01
N ARG A 213 -16.98 -0.97 -1.83
CA ARG A 213 -16.84 -1.44 -3.23
C ARG A 213 -15.96 -0.52 -4.08
N GLN A 214 -15.99 0.80 -3.86
CA GLN A 214 -15.09 1.74 -4.55
C GLN A 214 -13.62 1.58 -4.12
N LEU A 215 -13.34 1.35 -2.84
CA LEU A 215 -11.99 1.07 -2.35
C LEU A 215 -11.45 -0.25 -2.93
N VAL A 216 -12.28 -1.31 -2.88
CA VAL A 216 -11.95 -2.65 -3.40
C VAL A 216 -11.65 -2.61 -4.90
N ASN A 217 -12.58 -2.09 -5.71
CA ASN A 217 -12.36 -1.98 -7.16
C ASN A 217 -11.13 -1.13 -7.51
N SER A 218 -10.85 -0.07 -6.73
CA SER A 218 -9.64 0.75 -6.93
C SER A 218 -8.35 0.00 -6.59
N LYS A 219 -8.40 -1.04 -5.76
CA LYS A 219 -7.25 -1.88 -5.40
C LYS A 219 -7.08 -3.04 -6.37
N MET A 220 -8.16 -3.68 -6.79
CA MET A 220 -8.13 -4.72 -7.83
C MET A 220 -7.57 -4.17 -9.15
N ALA A 221 -7.97 -2.94 -9.54
CA ALA A 221 -7.40 -2.21 -10.68
C ALA A 221 -5.90 -1.81 -10.51
N LYS A 222 -5.25 -2.20 -9.40
CA LYS A 222 -3.80 -2.07 -9.14
C LYS A 222 -3.14 -3.44 -8.90
N GLY A 223 -3.77 -4.53 -9.36
CA GLY A 223 -3.24 -5.89 -9.25
C GLY A 223 -3.45 -6.55 -7.89
N TYR A 224 -4.34 -6.04 -7.03
CA TYR A 224 -4.72 -6.76 -5.81
C TYR A 224 -5.81 -7.80 -6.11
N THR A 225 -5.87 -8.88 -5.35
CA THR A 225 -6.87 -9.96 -5.48
C THR A 225 -7.58 -10.24 -4.15
N GLU A 226 -8.80 -10.76 -4.24
CA GLU A 226 -9.60 -11.28 -3.10
C GLU A 226 -9.25 -12.74 -2.76
N ILE A 227 -8.33 -13.36 -3.50
CA ILE A 227 -7.94 -14.76 -3.31
C ILE A 227 -7.20 -14.89 -1.98
N GLU A 228 -7.74 -15.74 -1.11
CA GLU A 228 -7.36 -15.81 0.30
C GLU A 228 -5.99 -16.45 0.53
N SER A 229 -5.21 -15.79 1.38
CA SER A 229 -4.15 -16.41 2.18
C SER A 229 -4.01 -15.65 3.51
N GLY A 230 -5.12 -15.53 4.24
CA GLY A 230 -5.16 -14.80 5.52
C GLY A 230 -6.56 -14.43 6.00
N THR A 231 -6.83 -14.75 7.25
CA THR A 231 -8.06 -14.43 7.98
C THR A 231 -8.24 -12.90 8.11
N PRO A 232 -9.48 -12.36 8.06
CA PRO A 232 -9.73 -10.92 8.25
C PRO A 232 -9.34 -10.40 9.65
N TYR A 233 -8.66 -9.25 9.68
CA TYR A 233 -8.16 -8.60 10.89
C TYR A 233 -9.27 -7.97 11.75
N LEU A 234 -9.21 -8.12 13.08
CA LEU A 234 -10.06 -7.39 14.03
C LEU A 234 -9.43 -6.05 14.41
N HIS A 235 -10.21 -4.97 14.36
CA HIS A 235 -9.78 -3.67 14.84
C HIS A 235 -9.63 -3.66 16.36
N SER A 236 -8.41 -3.44 16.84
CA SER A 236 -8.08 -3.26 18.26
C SER A 236 -7.06 -2.13 18.42
N THR A 237 -7.06 -1.52 19.60
CA THR A 237 -6.16 -0.41 19.97
C THR A 237 -4.69 -0.86 19.95
N LYS A 238 -3.75 0.06 20.18
CA LYS A 238 -2.33 -0.30 20.19
C LYS A 238 -1.95 -1.02 21.49
N GLU A 239 -2.67 -0.71 22.55
CA GLU A 239 -2.49 -1.15 23.93
C GLU A 239 -2.98 -2.59 24.09
N GLU A 240 -4.16 -2.92 23.56
CA GLU A 240 -4.72 -4.29 23.50
C GLU A 240 -3.88 -5.29 22.69
N ARG A 241 -2.93 -4.79 21.88
CA ARG A 241 -2.04 -5.62 21.04
C ARG A 241 -0.66 -5.86 21.64
N VAL A 242 -0.39 -5.42 22.86
CA VAL A 242 0.89 -5.72 23.52
C VAL A 242 0.91 -7.19 23.94
N SER A 243 1.66 -8.02 23.22
CA SER A 243 1.68 -9.48 23.44
C SER A 243 2.34 -9.92 24.75
N GLY A 244 3.14 -9.05 25.37
CA GLY A 244 4.02 -9.38 26.50
C GLY A 244 5.29 -10.16 26.10
N VAL A 245 5.50 -10.43 24.80
CA VAL A 245 6.64 -11.21 24.28
C VAL A 245 7.41 -10.38 23.25
N HIS A 246 8.74 -10.47 23.25
CA HIS A 246 9.61 -9.72 22.36
C HIS A 246 10.60 -10.66 21.67
N CYS A 247 10.76 -10.53 20.35
CA CYS A 247 11.82 -11.23 19.61
C CYS A 247 13.19 -10.85 20.18
N GLN A 248 14.08 -11.82 20.36
CA GLN A 248 15.48 -11.53 20.62
C GLN A 248 16.09 -10.89 19.36
N LEU A 249 16.84 -9.79 19.53
CA LEU A 249 17.57 -9.16 18.43
C LEU A 249 19.00 -9.70 18.39
N LEU A 250 19.54 -9.82 17.17
CA LEU A 250 20.96 -10.10 16.97
C LEU A 250 21.77 -8.87 17.36
N ASN A 251 22.85 -9.10 18.11
CA ASN A 251 23.94 -8.13 18.20
C ASN A 251 24.73 -8.20 16.87
N PRO A 252 25.20 -7.06 16.32
CA PRO A 252 26.24 -7.11 15.30
C PRO A 252 27.54 -7.68 15.91
N ILE A 253 28.36 -8.27 15.07
CA ILE A 253 29.76 -8.63 15.35
C ILE A 253 30.63 -7.95 14.30
N ASP A 254 31.87 -7.62 14.66
CA ASP A 254 32.84 -7.07 13.70
C ASP A 254 33.58 -8.21 12.96
N GLU A 255 34.16 -7.91 11.79
CA GLU A 255 34.82 -8.92 10.94
C GLU A 255 36.00 -9.62 11.65
N GLU A 256 36.68 -8.91 12.56
CA GLU A 256 37.75 -9.44 13.40
C GLU A 256 37.27 -10.49 14.42
N GLU A 257 35.99 -10.48 14.80
CA GLU A 257 35.43 -11.46 15.74
C GLU A 257 34.98 -12.77 15.04
N LEU A 258 34.81 -12.76 13.71
CA LEU A 258 34.11 -13.80 12.96
C LEU A 258 34.71 -15.20 13.13
N SER A 259 36.04 -15.33 13.15
CA SER A 259 36.73 -16.61 13.36
C SER A 259 36.37 -17.24 14.71
N THR A 260 36.26 -16.43 15.77
CA THR A 260 35.87 -16.87 17.12
C THR A 260 34.54 -17.61 17.13
N TYR A 261 33.59 -17.20 16.28
CA TYR A 261 32.25 -17.80 16.19
C TYR A 261 32.12 -18.91 15.14
N VAL A 262 33.01 -18.95 14.14
CA VAL A 262 32.99 -19.95 13.05
C VAL A 262 33.85 -21.17 13.38
N GLU A 263 34.91 -21.01 14.18
CA GLU A 263 35.84 -22.07 14.57
C GLU A 263 35.52 -22.72 15.92
N ASP A 264 34.83 -22.02 16.84
CA ASP A 264 34.33 -22.65 18.07
C ASP A 264 33.05 -23.46 17.80
N ASP A 265 33.22 -24.77 17.88
CA ASP A 265 32.20 -25.80 17.77
C ASP A 265 30.99 -25.54 18.69
N GLN A 266 31.04 -24.71 19.74
CA GLN A 266 29.86 -24.39 20.57
C GLN A 266 28.77 -23.60 19.84
N TYR A 267 29.13 -22.82 18.81
CA TYR A 267 28.19 -21.99 18.04
C TYR A 267 27.52 -22.78 16.90
N GLY A 268 26.84 -22.07 16.01
CA GLY A 268 26.21 -22.64 14.82
C GLY A 268 25.64 -21.54 13.92
N ALA A 269 25.82 -21.69 12.61
CA ALA A 269 25.32 -20.76 11.61
C ALA A 269 23.90 -21.14 11.14
N GLN A 270 23.09 -20.14 10.80
CA GLN A 270 21.81 -20.29 10.09
C GLN A 270 21.75 -19.27 8.94
N GLU A 271 21.07 -19.64 7.84
CA GLU A 271 20.82 -18.71 6.74
C GLU A 271 19.98 -17.49 7.18
N LYS A 272 20.46 -16.29 6.87
CA LYS A 272 19.82 -15.02 7.24
C LYS A 272 18.79 -14.58 6.18
N LEU A 273 17.58 -15.09 6.31
CA LEU A 273 16.44 -14.76 5.43
C LEU A 273 15.97 -13.29 5.55
N ASP A 274 15.48 -12.69 4.46
CA ASP A 274 14.98 -11.30 4.40
C ASP A 274 13.45 -11.24 4.19
N GLY A 275 12.69 -11.64 5.22
CA GLY A 275 11.23 -11.80 5.17
C GLY A 275 10.49 -10.78 6.02
N ASN A 276 9.67 -11.29 6.95
CA ASN A 276 9.10 -10.53 8.05
C ASN A 276 9.33 -11.29 9.36
N ARG A 277 10.13 -10.74 10.27
CA ARG A 277 10.33 -11.31 11.60
C ARG A 277 9.02 -11.38 12.36
N MET A 278 8.60 -12.60 12.68
CA MET A 278 7.33 -12.91 13.31
C MET A 278 7.51 -14.09 14.26
N MET A 279 6.96 -13.99 15.46
CA MET A 279 6.71 -15.14 16.31
C MET A 279 5.31 -15.67 16.04
N ILE A 280 5.10 -16.98 16.12
CA ILE A 280 3.76 -17.58 16.20
C ILE A 280 3.57 -18.07 17.63
N ARG A 281 2.47 -17.65 18.26
CA ARG A 281 2.03 -18.14 19.57
C ARG A 281 0.74 -18.94 19.40
N LYS A 282 0.72 -20.16 19.94
CA LYS A 282 -0.47 -21.00 20.07
C LYS A 282 -0.73 -21.30 21.54
N ILE A 283 -1.97 -21.07 21.99
CA ILE A 283 -2.47 -21.43 23.32
C ILE A 283 -3.87 -22.02 23.14
N GLY A 284 -4.02 -23.33 23.36
CA GLY A 284 -5.20 -24.09 22.97
C GLY A 284 -5.50 -23.92 21.48
N ASP A 285 -6.72 -23.47 21.17
CA ASP A 285 -7.21 -23.17 19.83
C ASP A 285 -6.97 -21.72 19.38
N ASN A 286 -6.34 -20.88 20.21
CA ASN A 286 -5.98 -19.52 19.83
C ASN A 286 -4.57 -19.46 19.23
N VAL A 287 -4.47 -19.10 17.94
CA VAL A 287 -3.19 -18.90 17.23
C VAL A 287 -3.08 -17.45 16.77
N GLU A 288 -1.97 -16.80 17.13
CA GLU A 288 -1.70 -15.40 16.80
C GLU A 288 -0.25 -15.18 16.33
N GLY A 289 -0.06 -14.17 15.48
CA GLY A 289 1.28 -13.70 15.11
C GLY A 289 1.71 -12.56 16.02
N ILE A 290 3.00 -12.46 16.33
CA ILE A 290 3.58 -11.34 17.07
C ILE A 290 4.76 -10.82 16.25
N ASN A 291 4.72 -9.57 15.82
CA ASN A 291 5.81 -9.00 15.02
C ASN A 291 7.01 -8.53 15.87
N ARG A 292 8.11 -8.18 15.21
CA ARG A 292 9.36 -7.64 15.82
C ARG A 292 9.18 -6.56 16.92
N LYS A 293 8.06 -5.83 16.98
CA LYS A 293 7.77 -4.83 18.02
C LYS A 293 7.05 -5.40 19.26
N GLY A 294 6.85 -6.72 19.34
CA GLY A 294 6.05 -7.38 20.39
C GLY A 294 4.54 -7.16 20.24
N LEU A 295 4.08 -6.74 19.05
CA LEU A 295 2.67 -6.44 18.79
C LEU A 295 1.97 -7.61 18.08
N ILE A 296 0.79 -7.97 18.60
CA ILE A 296 -0.13 -8.96 18.04
C ILE A 296 -0.60 -8.51 16.64
N ILE A 297 -0.61 -9.45 15.70
CA ILE A 297 -1.01 -9.32 14.30
C ILE A 297 -1.72 -10.59 13.81
N THR A 298 -2.54 -10.48 12.76
CA THR A 298 -3.03 -11.65 12.03
C THR A 298 -1.92 -12.31 11.20
N ILE A 299 -2.14 -13.58 10.90
CA ILE A 299 -1.28 -14.46 10.11
C ILE A 299 -2.02 -14.97 8.87
N SER A 300 -1.32 -15.67 7.97
CA SER A 300 -2.00 -16.39 6.87
C SER A 300 -2.85 -17.52 7.44
N GLN A 301 -4.00 -17.81 6.81
CA GLN A 301 -4.86 -18.94 7.16
C GLN A 301 -4.08 -20.28 7.07
N ILE A 302 -3.16 -20.39 6.10
CA ILE A 302 -2.27 -21.54 5.95
C ILE A 302 -1.38 -21.71 7.21
N LEU A 303 -0.82 -20.62 7.72
CA LEU A 303 0.01 -20.64 8.93
C LEU A 303 -0.82 -20.88 10.20
N HIS A 304 -2.04 -20.36 10.25
CA HIS A 304 -2.99 -20.60 11.33
C HIS A 304 -3.36 -22.08 11.44
N ASP A 305 -3.79 -22.69 10.34
CA ASP A 305 -4.30 -24.06 10.34
C ASP A 305 -3.16 -25.10 10.50
N HIS A 306 -1.98 -24.83 9.91
CA HIS A 306 -0.79 -25.62 10.24
C HIS A 306 -0.41 -25.50 11.73
N SER A 307 -0.52 -24.32 12.34
CA SER A 307 -0.24 -24.15 13.77
C SER A 307 -1.26 -24.88 14.64
N LEU A 308 -2.56 -24.81 14.30
CA LEU A 308 -3.62 -25.55 14.99
C LEU A 308 -3.44 -27.07 14.91
N SER A 309 -2.83 -27.58 13.83
CA SER A 309 -2.63 -29.04 13.66
C SER A 309 -1.69 -29.68 14.71
N PHE A 310 -0.93 -28.88 15.46
CA PHE A 310 -0.13 -29.34 16.59
C PHE A 310 -0.95 -29.38 17.89
N SER A 311 -0.85 -30.48 18.63
CA SER A 311 -1.52 -30.65 19.92
C SER A 311 -1.04 -29.70 21.02
N GLU A 312 0.23 -29.31 21.01
CA GLU A 312 0.84 -28.52 22.08
C GLU A 312 0.63 -27.02 21.93
N ASP A 313 0.75 -26.32 23.06
CA ASP A 313 0.96 -24.87 23.11
C ASP A 313 2.43 -24.53 22.83
N PHE A 314 2.69 -23.43 22.15
CA PHE A 314 4.06 -23.01 21.83
C PHE A 314 4.23 -21.52 21.58
N ILE A 315 5.49 -21.08 21.62
CA ILE A 315 5.96 -19.84 21.00
C ILE A 315 7.18 -20.16 20.12
N LEU A 316 7.04 -19.95 18.81
CA LEU A 316 8.08 -20.09 17.80
C LEU A 316 8.56 -18.69 17.38
N ASP A 317 9.85 -18.47 17.15
CA ASP A 317 10.41 -17.21 16.61
C ASP A 317 11.12 -17.46 15.27
N GLY A 318 10.71 -16.73 14.23
CA GLY A 318 11.06 -17.06 12.85
C GLY A 318 10.82 -15.92 11.86
N GLU A 319 10.99 -16.24 10.59
CA GLU A 319 10.89 -15.29 9.49
C GLU A 319 9.81 -15.76 8.50
N VAL A 320 8.87 -14.89 8.13
CA VAL A 320 7.81 -15.20 7.15
C VAL A 320 8.16 -14.66 5.77
N ILE A 321 8.13 -15.52 4.75
CA ILE A 321 8.22 -15.12 3.34
C ILE A 321 6.98 -15.66 2.62
N GLY A 322 6.11 -14.74 2.16
CA GLY A 322 4.79 -15.09 1.67
C GLY A 322 3.96 -15.76 2.77
N ASP A 323 3.71 -17.06 2.60
CA ASP A 323 2.95 -17.90 3.55
C ASP A 323 3.79 -19.04 4.14
N VAL A 324 5.11 -19.01 3.94
CA VAL A 324 6.05 -19.97 4.54
C VAL A 324 6.67 -19.34 5.80
N PHE A 325 6.59 -20.05 6.92
CA PHE A 325 7.24 -19.69 8.18
C PHE A 325 8.55 -20.47 8.34
N PHE A 326 9.67 -19.76 8.38
CA PHE A 326 10.99 -20.33 8.59
C PHE A 326 11.38 -20.18 10.07
N LEU A 327 11.40 -21.29 10.81
CA LEU A 327 11.79 -21.32 12.21
C LEU A 327 13.27 -20.94 12.38
N SER A 328 13.57 -20.06 13.33
CA SER A 328 14.95 -19.73 13.72
C SER A 328 15.29 -20.12 15.15
N THR A 329 14.37 -19.84 16.08
CA THR A 329 14.53 -20.16 17.50
C THR A 329 13.21 -20.63 18.07
N PHE A 330 13.26 -21.61 18.95
CA PHE A 330 12.09 -22.13 19.66
C PHE A 330 12.09 -21.57 21.10
N PHE A 331 11.01 -20.88 21.51
CA PHE A 331 10.99 -20.07 22.75
C PHE A 331 10.28 -20.77 23.92
N GLN A 332 9.17 -21.45 23.66
CA GLN A 332 8.39 -22.18 24.69
C GLN A 332 7.62 -23.36 24.08
N LYS A 333 7.63 -24.53 24.76
CA LYS A 333 6.76 -25.69 24.48
C LYS A 333 5.97 -26.00 25.73
N THR A 334 4.65 -25.96 25.66
CA THR A 334 3.78 -26.23 26.81
C THR A 334 4.17 -25.33 28.01
N VAL A 335 4.46 -25.91 29.18
CA VAL A 335 4.88 -25.19 30.40
C VAL A 335 6.40 -24.93 30.47
N LYS A 336 7.19 -25.33 29.46
CA LYS A 336 8.65 -25.24 29.48
C LYS A 336 9.16 -24.10 28.59
N THR A 337 9.61 -23.03 29.24
CA THR A 337 10.32 -21.90 28.62
C THR A 337 11.78 -22.29 28.33
N PHE A 338 12.28 -21.96 27.14
CA PHE A 338 13.61 -22.37 26.66
C PHE A 338 14.65 -21.22 26.66
N ASN A 339 14.28 -20.02 27.13
CA ASN A 339 15.08 -18.79 27.08
C ASN A 339 16.47 -18.86 27.75
N THR A 340 16.75 -19.90 28.54
CA THR A 340 18.04 -20.15 29.21
C THR A 340 18.74 -21.43 28.73
N PHE A 341 18.19 -22.13 27.73
CA PHE A 341 18.80 -23.32 27.15
C PHE A 341 19.76 -22.95 26.00
N PRO A 342 20.93 -23.60 25.88
CA PRO A 342 21.79 -23.44 24.71
C PRO A 342 21.05 -23.82 23.42
N ILE A 343 21.18 -23.01 22.36
CA ILE A 343 20.44 -23.17 21.09
C ILE A 343 20.61 -24.59 20.50
N LYS A 344 21.80 -25.19 20.62
CA LYS A 344 22.09 -26.58 20.24
C LYS A 344 21.18 -27.63 20.91
N ASN A 345 20.71 -27.36 22.11
CA ASN A 345 19.78 -28.23 22.86
C ASN A 345 18.31 -27.87 22.58
N VAL A 346 18.04 -26.63 22.14
CA VAL A 346 16.70 -26.17 21.75
C VAL A 346 16.29 -26.74 20.39
N MET A 347 17.20 -26.72 19.40
CA MET A 347 16.98 -27.23 18.03
C MET A 347 16.97 -28.78 17.93
N ARG A 348 16.62 -29.47 19.02
CA ARG A 348 16.51 -30.94 19.13
C ARG A 348 15.15 -31.41 19.69
N TYR A 349 14.16 -30.51 19.84
CA TYR A 349 12.82 -30.74 20.42
C TYR A 349 11.67 -30.28 19.50
#